data_AF-A0A8W8N4D2-F1
#
_entry.id   AF-A0A8W8N4D2-F1
#
_cell.length_a   1.000
_cell.length_b   1.000
_cell.length_c   1.000
_cell.angle_alpha   90.00
_cell.angle_beta   90.00
_cell.angle_gamma   90.00
#
_symmetry.space_group_name_H-M   'P 1'
#
loop_
_entity.id
_entity.type
_entity.pdbx_description
1 polymer ?
#
loop_
_entity_poly.entity_id
_entity_poly.type
_entity_poly.pdbx_seq_one_letter_code
_entity_poly.pdbx_strand_id
1 'polypeptide(L)'
;MKTNGGGICDLISEDGGTPYAVAVDPAMCTMTVVDRYPEGPWSNVNQPIISSVTTDAITLVNFQQTTTSTMRVVDMIDLQNMCSGSSLWDLAVITTEAVYFYDDKESMTSGSCKSVPYSTMFSGFADLPDITHWKVVLVVSETYVDVYTDTKVFRWEIISQSLQVVSGYPKLIAAYLNEIKGSAVSYIPTDPTWAVHRGTLLSLDIYVYESSKNQFNLYTDNQPWELSFAQSDTTPVNQYGWPINPWTHLPPNTVALTAQDHQGVDFVGITNDFNVIFYEIKDQYLMSIDPNVTIQKLVF
;
A
#
# COMPACT_ATOMS: atom_id res chain seq x y z
N MET A 1 -14.86 36.18 34.57
CA MET A 1 -15.22 35.24 33.50
C MET A 1 -14.10 35.27 32.46
N LYS A 2 -13.21 34.27 32.48
CA LYS A 2 -12.13 34.11 31.50
C LYS A 2 -12.48 32.90 30.63
N THR A 3 -12.68 33.14 29.34
CA THR A 3 -12.61 32.15 28.28
C THR A 3 -11.14 31.93 27.94
N ASN A 4 -10.59 30.76 28.25
CA ASN A 4 -9.31 30.32 27.72
C ASN A 4 -9.58 29.09 26.85
N GLY A 5 -9.46 29.26 25.53
CA GLY A 5 -9.53 28.18 24.55
C GLY A 5 -8.40 27.19 24.79
N GLY A 6 -8.77 25.96 25.15
CA GLY A 6 -7.84 24.85 25.32
C GLY A 6 -7.35 24.37 23.95
N GLY A 7 -6.04 24.42 23.76
CA GLY A 7 -5.37 23.61 22.75
C GLY A 7 -5.40 22.16 23.22
N ILE A 8 -6.05 21.29 22.45
CA ILE A 8 -6.02 19.85 22.66
C ILE A 8 -4.71 19.36 22.01
N CYS A 9 -3.82 18.77 22.81
CA CYS A 9 -2.69 18.02 22.29
C CYS A 9 -3.15 16.56 22.24
N ASP A 10 -3.57 16.09 21.06
CA ASP A 10 -3.88 14.67 20.85
C ASP A 10 -2.56 13.89 20.75
N LEU A 11 -2.36 12.94 21.67
CA LEU A 11 -1.32 11.92 21.56
C LEU A 11 -2.01 10.57 21.30
N ILE A 12 -1.67 9.94 20.18
CA ILE A 12 -2.16 8.63 19.75
C ILE A 12 -1.24 7.57 20.37
N SER A 13 -1.81 6.55 21.00
CA SER A 13 -1.12 5.37 21.54
C SER A 13 -0.92 4.33 20.43
N GLU A 14 0.28 3.75 20.30
CA GLU A 14 0.64 2.85 19.19
C GLU A 14 0.20 1.38 19.36
N ASP A 15 -0.19 0.90 20.54
CA ASP A 15 -0.50 -0.53 20.70
C ASP A 15 -1.91 -0.78 21.23
N GLY A 16 -2.92 -0.84 20.33
CA GLY A 16 -4.17 -1.62 20.44
C GLY A 16 -5.03 -1.59 21.73
N GLY A 17 -4.71 -0.76 22.72
CA GLY A 17 -5.39 -0.69 24.01
C GLY A 17 -6.50 0.35 24.03
N THR A 18 -7.55 0.07 24.80
CA THR A 18 -8.68 1.00 25.10
C THR A 18 -8.16 2.42 25.36
N PRO A 19 -8.76 3.48 24.77
CA PRO A 19 -8.20 4.84 24.83
C PRO A 19 -8.00 5.33 26.26
N TYR A 20 -6.84 5.92 26.53
CA TYR A 20 -6.55 6.63 27.77
C TYR A 20 -7.39 7.90 27.85
N ALA A 21 -8.13 8.10 28.96
CA ALA A 21 -8.77 9.38 29.24
C ALA A 21 -7.77 10.27 30.00
N VAL A 22 -7.33 11.35 29.35
CA VAL A 22 -6.46 12.36 29.98
C VAL A 22 -7.33 13.44 30.63
N ALA A 23 -7.20 13.62 31.94
CA ALA A 23 -7.73 14.79 32.64
C ALA A 23 -6.56 15.74 32.94
N VAL A 24 -6.49 16.86 32.24
CA VAL A 24 -5.51 17.91 32.53
C VAL A 24 -6.14 18.87 33.53
N ASP A 25 -5.61 18.94 34.76
CA ASP A 25 -5.88 20.06 35.66
C ASP A 25 -5.03 21.25 35.19
N PRO A 26 -5.63 22.35 34.70
CA PRO A 26 -4.87 23.48 34.18
C PRO A 26 -4.06 24.23 35.24
N ALA A 27 -4.20 23.90 36.52
CA ALA A 27 -3.40 24.49 37.60
C ALA A 27 -2.12 23.72 37.94
N MET A 28 -1.98 22.45 37.52
CA MET A 28 -0.81 21.62 37.85
C MET A 28 -0.36 20.82 36.62
N CYS A 29 0.84 21.11 36.10
CA CYS A 29 1.51 20.32 35.06
C CYS A 29 1.97 18.97 35.60
N THR A 30 1.02 18.11 35.97
CA THR A 30 1.27 16.74 36.40
C THR A 30 0.42 15.82 35.54
N MET A 31 1.09 14.96 34.77
CA MET A 31 0.48 13.83 34.09
C MET A 31 0.32 12.68 35.08
N THR A 32 -0.85 12.06 35.10
CA THR A 32 -1.08 10.80 35.80
C THR A 32 -1.45 9.74 34.76
N VAL A 33 -0.64 8.70 34.64
CA VAL A 33 -0.91 7.53 33.79
C VAL A 33 -1.56 6.46 34.64
N VAL A 34 -2.69 5.90 34.20
CA VAL A 34 -3.39 4.81 34.90
C VAL A 34 -3.39 3.59 33.98
N ASP A 35 -2.73 2.52 34.40
CA ASP A 35 -2.75 1.23 33.71
C ASP A 35 -4.00 0.43 34.08
N ARG A 36 -4.57 -0.27 33.11
CA ARG A 36 -5.71 -1.19 33.33
C ARG A 36 -5.26 -2.62 33.05
N TYR A 37 -5.16 -3.44 34.09
CA TYR A 37 -5.15 -4.90 33.93
C TYR A 37 -6.59 -5.43 33.90
N PRO A 38 -6.91 -6.46 33.08
CA PRO A 38 -8.29 -6.87 32.85
C PRO A 38 -9.02 -7.37 34.11
N GLU A 39 -8.30 -7.83 35.15
CA GLU A 39 -8.90 -8.32 36.39
C GLU A 39 -8.00 -8.00 37.61
N GLY A 40 -8.28 -6.89 38.32
CA GLY A 40 -7.58 -6.54 39.56
C GLY A 40 -8.11 -5.25 40.21
N PRO A 41 -7.96 -5.05 41.53
CA PRO A 41 -8.41 -3.83 42.20
C PRO A 41 -7.53 -2.63 41.83
N TRP A 42 -8.14 -1.44 41.85
CA TRP A 42 -7.56 -0.15 41.49
C TRP A 42 -6.29 0.12 42.31
N SER A 43 -5.15 0.31 41.66
CA SER A 43 -3.94 0.82 42.30
C SER A 43 -3.52 2.14 41.65
N ASN A 44 -3.34 3.18 42.47
CA ASN A 44 -2.81 4.46 42.02
C ASN A 44 -1.29 4.34 41.92
N VAL A 45 -0.74 4.40 40.71
CA VAL A 45 0.72 4.56 40.52
C VAL A 45 1.05 6.05 40.62
N ASN A 46 1.27 6.53 41.84
CA ASN A 46 1.84 7.86 42.06
C ASN A 46 3.36 7.79 41.87
N GLN A 47 3.84 7.84 40.62
CA GLN A 47 5.24 8.18 40.37
C GLN A 47 5.38 9.68 40.07
N PRO A 48 6.16 10.44 40.86
CA PRO A 48 6.44 11.83 40.55
C PRO A 48 7.45 11.90 39.39
N ILE A 49 7.02 12.42 38.23
CA ILE A 49 7.94 12.85 37.17
C ILE A 49 8.55 14.18 37.63
N ILE A 50 9.74 14.13 38.22
CA ILE A 50 10.52 15.34 38.55
C ILE A 50 11.29 15.74 37.28
N SER A 51 10.72 16.69 36.52
CA SER A 51 11.45 17.43 35.50
C SER A 51 12.28 18.51 36.19
N SER A 52 13.54 18.21 36.51
CA SER A 52 14.55 19.24 36.77
C SER A 52 15.35 19.47 35.49
N VAL A 53 14.98 20.50 34.71
CA VAL A 53 15.88 21.08 33.73
C VAL A 53 16.90 21.92 34.52
N THR A 54 18.06 21.36 34.82
CA THR A 54 19.25 22.13 35.21
C THR A 54 20.29 22.01 34.11
N THR A 55 20.71 23.16 33.62
CA THR A 55 21.41 23.41 32.36
C THR A 55 22.88 22.95 32.30
N ASP A 56 23.32 22.00 33.12
CA ASP A 56 24.74 21.60 33.17
C ASP A 56 24.87 20.09 33.43
N ALA A 57 24.73 19.27 32.39
CA ALA A 57 25.35 17.94 32.25
C ALA A 57 24.89 17.26 30.94
N ILE A 58 25.20 17.86 29.78
CA ILE A 58 25.24 17.08 28.53
C ILE A 58 26.54 16.27 28.57
N THR A 59 26.53 15.13 29.27
CA THR A 59 27.59 14.12 29.13
C THR A 59 26.90 12.79 28.84
N LEU A 60 26.90 12.44 27.55
CA LEU A 60 26.63 11.14 26.93
C LEU A 60 25.99 10.07 27.84
N VAL A 61 24.67 10.10 27.96
CA VAL A 61 23.92 8.85 27.96
C VAL A 61 23.46 8.66 26.53
N ASN A 62 24.18 7.82 25.78
CA ASN A 62 23.67 7.25 24.53
C ASN A 62 22.40 6.48 24.90
N PHE A 63 21.26 7.15 24.85
CA PHE A 63 20.05 6.48 24.42
C PHE A 63 20.41 5.93 23.05
N GLN A 64 20.54 4.60 22.93
CA GLN A 64 20.44 3.98 21.63
C GLN A 64 19.15 4.49 21.05
N GLN A 65 19.32 5.40 20.10
CA GLN A 65 18.32 5.80 19.13
C GLN A 65 17.85 4.47 18.54
N THR A 66 16.70 3.97 19.00
CA THR A 66 15.96 2.93 18.31
C THR A 66 15.83 3.47 16.90
N THR A 67 16.49 2.77 15.96
CA THR A 67 16.52 3.12 14.55
C THR A 67 15.08 3.41 14.15
N THR A 68 14.80 4.67 13.80
CA THR A 68 13.54 5.04 13.15
C THR A 68 13.36 4.06 12.01
N SER A 69 12.32 3.22 12.04
CA SER A 69 12.12 2.23 10.99
C SER A 69 12.13 2.97 9.65
N THR A 70 13.10 2.62 8.80
CA THR A 70 13.21 3.14 7.43
C THR A 70 12.29 2.37 6.49
N MET A 71 11.46 1.47 7.03
CA MET A 71 10.55 0.65 6.26
C MET A 71 9.60 1.55 5.47
N ARG A 72 9.61 1.34 4.16
CA ARG A 72 8.67 1.97 3.23
C ARG A 72 7.96 0.88 2.46
N VAL A 73 6.66 1.05 2.23
CA VAL A 73 5.91 0.24 1.26
C VAL A 73 6.40 0.58 -0.14
N VAL A 74 6.87 -0.44 -0.84
CA VAL A 74 7.27 -0.35 -2.24
C VAL A 74 6.04 -0.55 -3.11
N ASP A 75 5.31 -1.65 -2.90
CA ASP A 75 4.02 -1.91 -3.55
C ASP A 75 3.27 -3.04 -2.81
N MET A 76 2.11 -3.43 -3.34
CA MET A 76 1.29 -4.54 -2.87
C MET A 76 0.71 -5.31 -4.05
N ILE A 77 0.65 -6.64 -3.94
CA ILE A 77 0.13 -7.51 -4.99
C ILE A 77 -0.74 -8.64 -4.42
N ASP A 78 -1.70 -9.11 -5.22
CA ASP A 78 -2.54 -10.28 -4.93
C ASP A 78 -1.92 -11.56 -5.52
N LEU A 79 -1.71 -12.57 -4.69
CA LEU A 79 -1.04 -13.82 -5.01
C LEU A 79 -1.86 -15.00 -4.49
N GLN A 80 -1.59 -16.19 -5.00
CA GLN A 80 -2.26 -17.41 -4.55
C GLN A 80 -1.28 -18.33 -3.81
N ASN A 81 -1.79 -19.02 -2.80
CA ASN A 81 -1.09 -20.07 -2.06
C ASN A 81 0.27 -19.62 -1.47
N MET A 82 0.38 -18.40 -0.98
CA MET A 82 1.51 -17.89 -0.23
C MET A 82 1.37 -18.14 1.27
N CYS A 83 0.24 -17.87 1.92
CA CYS A 83 0.10 -18.13 3.37
C CYS A 83 0.00 -19.62 3.68
N SER A 84 -0.75 -20.35 2.85
CA SER A 84 -0.90 -21.80 2.93
C SER A 84 -1.01 -22.41 1.53
N GLY A 85 -0.76 -23.71 1.38
CA GLY A 85 -0.91 -24.41 0.09
C GLY A 85 -2.35 -24.54 -0.43
N SER A 86 -3.31 -23.90 0.25
CA SER A 86 -4.73 -23.88 -0.10
C SER A 86 -5.35 -22.48 -0.02
N SER A 87 -4.57 -21.44 0.24
CA SER A 87 -5.09 -20.07 0.26
C SER A 87 -5.38 -19.61 -1.16
N LEU A 88 -6.58 -19.08 -1.35
CA LEU A 88 -7.07 -18.64 -2.66
C LEU A 88 -6.73 -17.17 -2.95
N TRP A 89 -6.50 -16.35 -1.91
CA TRP A 89 -6.42 -14.89 -2.03
C TRP A 89 -5.43 -14.29 -1.01
N ASP A 90 -4.14 -14.45 -1.26
CA ASP A 90 -3.13 -13.89 -0.39
C ASP A 90 -2.67 -12.51 -0.87
N LEU A 91 -2.64 -11.53 0.03
CA LEU A 91 -2.04 -10.24 -0.27
C LEU A 91 -0.58 -10.24 0.17
N ALA A 92 0.30 -9.73 -0.69
CA ALA A 92 1.71 -9.53 -0.39
C ALA A 92 2.03 -8.04 -0.34
N VAL A 93 2.36 -7.53 0.84
CA VAL A 93 2.87 -6.16 1.03
C VAL A 93 4.39 -6.20 0.93
N ILE A 94 4.93 -5.55 -0.09
CA ILE A 94 6.36 -5.49 -0.37
C ILE A 94 6.90 -4.23 0.27
N THR A 95 7.82 -4.37 1.20
CA THR A 95 8.53 -3.25 1.81
C THR A 95 10.00 -3.27 1.45
N THR A 96 10.71 -2.19 1.77
CA THR A 96 12.18 -2.13 1.66
C THR A 96 12.91 -3.15 2.53
N GLU A 97 12.22 -3.83 3.46
CA GLU A 97 12.80 -4.79 4.40
C GLU A 97 12.44 -6.24 4.06
N ALA A 98 11.17 -6.51 3.76
CA ALA A 98 10.65 -7.85 3.52
C ALA A 98 9.37 -7.83 2.68
N VAL A 99 8.90 -9.02 2.31
CA VAL A 99 7.56 -9.26 1.77
C VAL A 99 6.73 -9.91 2.87
N TYR A 100 5.63 -9.25 3.25
CA TYR A 100 4.68 -9.72 4.26
C TYR A 100 3.46 -10.28 3.56
N PHE A 101 3.04 -11.49 3.92
CA PHE A 101 1.88 -12.15 3.32
C PHE A 101 0.71 -12.18 4.30
N TYR A 102 -0.48 -12.01 3.75
CA TYR A 102 -1.76 -11.88 4.43
C TYR A 102 -2.73 -12.86 3.78
N ASP A 103 -3.44 -13.66 4.58
CA ASP A 103 -4.28 -14.78 4.10
C ASP A 103 -5.56 -14.30 3.39
N ASP A 104 -5.97 -13.08 3.73
CA ASP A 104 -7.08 -12.34 3.13
C ASP A 104 -6.93 -10.84 3.42
N LYS A 105 -7.87 -10.04 2.92
CA LYS A 105 -7.86 -8.58 3.11
C LYS A 105 -8.12 -8.17 4.57
N GLU A 106 -8.90 -8.94 5.33
CA GLU A 106 -9.14 -8.73 6.76
C GLU A 106 -7.86 -8.95 7.58
N SER A 107 -6.99 -9.86 7.16
CA SER A 107 -5.75 -10.18 7.84
C SER A 107 -4.74 -9.03 7.79
N MET A 108 -4.86 -8.12 6.82
CA MET A 108 -4.04 -6.90 6.78
C MET A 108 -4.19 -6.02 8.04
N THR A 109 -5.29 -6.15 8.77
CA THR A 109 -5.53 -5.38 10.01
C THR A 109 -5.42 -6.24 11.28
N SER A 110 -5.11 -7.53 11.14
CA SER A 110 -4.87 -8.43 12.28
C SER A 110 -3.47 -9.07 12.33
N GLY A 111 -2.70 -8.98 11.24
CA GLY A 111 -1.28 -9.34 11.19
C GLY A 111 -0.93 -10.28 10.04
N SER A 112 0.35 -10.27 9.62
CA SER A 112 0.80 -11.16 8.54
C SER A 112 0.86 -12.62 8.99
N CYS A 113 0.57 -13.53 8.06
CA CYS A 113 0.69 -14.98 8.29
C CYS A 113 2.16 -15.43 8.27
N LYS A 114 2.99 -14.75 7.47
CA LYS A 114 4.43 -14.98 7.32
C LYS A 114 5.10 -13.78 6.66
N SER A 115 6.40 -13.67 6.84
CA SER A 115 7.26 -12.75 6.09
C SER A 115 8.47 -13.46 5.50
N VAL A 116 8.96 -12.97 4.37
CA VAL A 116 10.18 -13.48 3.72
C VAL A 116 11.03 -12.32 3.21
N PRO A 117 12.36 -12.46 3.12
CA PRO A 117 13.19 -11.47 2.45
C PRO A 117 12.78 -11.31 0.98
N TYR A 118 12.68 -10.07 0.48
CA TYR A 118 12.34 -9.81 -0.93
C TYR A 118 13.34 -10.49 -1.89
N SER A 119 14.62 -10.58 -1.51
CA SER A 119 15.66 -11.25 -2.30
C SER A 119 15.44 -12.75 -2.44
N THR A 120 14.69 -13.37 -1.53
CA THR A 120 14.31 -14.77 -1.60
C THR A 120 13.13 -14.96 -2.54
N MET A 121 12.09 -14.12 -2.38
CA MET A 121 10.87 -14.18 -3.20
C MET A 121 11.16 -13.83 -4.67
N PHE A 122 11.87 -12.73 -4.91
CA PHE A 122 12.21 -12.20 -6.23
C PHE A 122 13.65 -12.54 -6.61
N SER A 123 13.96 -13.84 -6.65
CA SER A 123 15.29 -14.34 -7.01
C SER A 123 15.36 -14.77 -8.49
N GLY A 124 16.58 -15.01 -8.99
CA GLY A 124 16.81 -15.65 -10.28
C GLY A 124 17.29 -14.72 -11.41
N PHE A 125 17.01 -13.42 -11.35
CA PHE A 125 17.60 -12.44 -12.27
C PHE A 125 18.87 -11.85 -11.67
N ALA A 126 20.00 -12.06 -12.35
CA ALA A 126 21.30 -11.55 -11.91
C ALA A 126 21.43 -10.02 -12.06
N ASP A 127 20.65 -9.42 -12.96
CA ASP A 127 20.65 -7.97 -13.23
C ASP A 127 19.42 -7.25 -12.64
N LEU A 128 18.67 -7.90 -11.74
CA LEU A 128 17.62 -7.24 -10.97
C LEU A 128 18.26 -6.19 -10.06
N PRO A 129 17.91 -4.91 -10.19
CA PRO A 129 18.47 -3.88 -9.34
C PRO A 129 17.91 -4.00 -7.91
N ASP A 130 18.59 -3.33 -6.99
CA ASP A 130 18.15 -3.19 -5.60
C ASP A 130 16.71 -2.66 -5.50
N ILE A 131 16.02 -3.04 -4.43
CA ILE A 131 14.60 -2.70 -4.20
C ILE A 131 14.33 -1.19 -4.22
N THR A 132 15.33 -0.34 -3.96
CA THR A 132 15.22 1.12 -4.08
C THR A 132 15.02 1.63 -5.51
N HIS A 133 15.29 0.80 -6.51
CA HIS A 133 15.08 1.08 -7.94
C HIS A 133 13.78 0.48 -8.48
N TRP A 134 12.99 -0.21 -7.63
CA TRP A 134 11.71 -0.75 -8.03
C TRP A 134 10.68 0.37 -7.97
N LYS A 135 9.84 0.43 -9.00
CA LYS A 135 8.86 1.48 -9.20
C LYS A 135 7.46 1.01 -8.89
N VAL A 136 7.04 -0.09 -9.51
CA VAL A 136 5.75 -0.74 -9.28
C VAL A 136 5.88 -2.24 -9.44
N VAL A 137 5.05 -2.99 -8.74
CA VAL A 137 4.93 -4.44 -8.82
C VAL A 137 3.48 -4.77 -9.12
N LEU A 138 3.23 -5.58 -10.14
CA LEU A 138 1.87 -5.90 -10.58
C LEU A 138 1.71 -7.39 -10.82
N VAL A 139 0.47 -7.86 -10.73
CA VAL A 139 0.09 -9.23 -11.08
C VAL A 139 -0.68 -9.19 -12.38
N VAL A 140 -0.20 -9.92 -13.38
CA VAL A 140 -0.79 -9.99 -14.72
C VAL A 140 -1.50 -11.33 -14.88
N SER A 141 -2.81 -11.25 -15.14
CA SER A 141 -3.65 -12.41 -15.45
C SER A 141 -3.50 -13.59 -14.47
N GLU A 142 -3.32 -13.29 -13.17
CA GLU A 142 -3.14 -14.28 -12.08
C GLU A 142 -1.94 -15.22 -12.23
N THR A 143 -1.14 -15.03 -13.28
CA THR A 143 -0.13 -15.99 -13.70
C THR A 143 1.26 -15.43 -13.50
N TYR A 144 1.42 -14.12 -13.64
CA TYR A 144 2.73 -13.49 -13.63
C TYR A 144 2.81 -12.36 -12.62
N VAL A 145 3.99 -12.19 -12.02
CA VAL A 145 4.36 -10.99 -11.29
C VAL A 145 5.37 -10.22 -12.13
N ASP A 146 5.08 -8.95 -12.40
CA ASP A 146 6.00 -8.05 -13.07
C ASP A 146 6.51 -6.98 -12.11
N VAL A 147 7.83 -6.81 -12.08
CA VAL A 147 8.50 -5.73 -11.35
C VAL A 147 9.01 -4.72 -12.37
N TYR A 148 8.48 -3.50 -12.32
CA TYR A 148 9.00 -2.37 -13.07
C TYR A 148 10.14 -1.74 -12.29
N THR A 149 11.24 -1.51 -12.99
CA THR A 149 12.41 -0.79 -12.47
C THR A 149 12.56 0.52 -13.24
N ASP A 150 13.66 1.25 -13.04
CA ASP A 150 13.92 2.49 -13.79
C ASP A 150 13.91 2.32 -15.32
N THR A 151 14.25 1.14 -15.84
CA THR A 151 14.44 0.94 -17.30
C THR A 151 13.81 -0.33 -17.86
N LYS A 152 13.59 -1.34 -17.02
CA LYS A 152 13.15 -2.66 -17.45
C LYS A 152 11.98 -3.18 -16.62
N VAL A 153 11.23 -4.09 -17.21
CA VAL A 153 10.27 -4.96 -16.55
C VAL A 153 10.90 -6.34 -16.41
N PHE A 154 10.85 -6.90 -15.21
CA PHE A 154 11.24 -8.26 -14.89
C PHE A 154 9.98 -9.08 -14.62
N ARG A 155 9.92 -10.32 -15.10
CA ARG A 155 8.73 -11.16 -14.99
C ARG A 155 9.04 -12.51 -14.35
N TRP A 156 8.20 -12.89 -13.41
CA TRP A 156 8.14 -14.24 -12.87
C TRP A 156 6.76 -14.86 -13.11
N GLU A 157 6.73 -16.16 -13.29
CA GLU A 157 5.53 -17.00 -13.21
C GLU A 157 5.26 -17.33 -11.74
N ILE A 158 4.00 -17.20 -11.35
CA ILE A 158 3.51 -17.55 -10.02
C ILE A 158 3.38 -19.07 -9.97
N ILE A 159 4.16 -19.69 -9.10
CA ILE A 159 4.04 -21.11 -8.75
C ILE A 159 3.67 -21.19 -7.27
N SER A 160 3.10 -22.32 -6.81
CA SER A 160 2.69 -22.45 -5.41
C SER A 160 3.84 -22.07 -4.46
N GLN A 161 3.59 -21.06 -3.61
CA GLN A 161 4.53 -20.50 -2.62
C GLN A 161 5.85 -19.92 -3.16
N SER A 162 6.04 -19.75 -4.47
CA SER A 162 7.29 -19.22 -5.02
C SER A 162 7.12 -18.56 -6.39
N LEU A 163 8.18 -17.94 -6.89
CA LEU A 163 8.21 -17.28 -8.19
C LEU A 163 9.30 -17.92 -9.06
N GLN A 164 8.99 -18.12 -10.34
CA GLN A 164 9.93 -18.68 -11.32
C GLN A 164 10.20 -17.69 -12.45
N VAL A 165 11.48 -17.44 -12.76
CA VAL A 165 11.84 -16.50 -13.84
C VAL A 165 11.27 -16.93 -15.19
N VAL A 166 10.70 -15.98 -15.93
CA VAL A 166 10.15 -16.22 -17.28
C VAL A 166 11.20 -15.91 -18.34
N SER A 167 11.37 -16.84 -19.29
CA SER A 167 12.28 -16.65 -20.43
C SER A 167 11.85 -15.46 -21.30
N GLY A 168 12.82 -14.71 -21.83
CA GLY A 168 12.56 -13.50 -22.62
C GLY A 168 12.42 -12.21 -21.82
N TYR A 169 12.58 -12.28 -20.49
CA TYR A 169 12.73 -11.14 -19.59
C TYR A 169 14.17 -11.04 -19.06
N PRO A 170 14.63 -9.85 -18.62
CA PRO A 170 13.88 -8.59 -18.57
C PRO A 170 13.71 -7.90 -19.93
N LYS A 171 12.66 -7.10 -20.08
CA LYS A 171 12.39 -6.27 -21.28
C LYS A 171 12.48 -4.78 -20.95
N LEU A 172 12.84 -3.96 -21.94
CA LEU A 172 12.67 -2.51 -21.81
C LEU A 172 11.17 -2.19 -21.62
N ILE A 173 10.85 -1.19 -20.77
CA ILE A 173 9.46 -0.83 -20.47
C ILE A 173 8.66 -0.53 -21.75
N ALA A 174 9.24 0.20 -22.71
CA ALA A 174 8.59 0.47 -23.99
C ALA A 174 8.23 -0.81 -24.76
N ALA A 175 9.15 -1.77 -24.81
CA ALA A 175 8.91 -3.04 -25.51
C ALA A 175 7.79 -3.84 -24.82
N TYR A 176 7.79 -3.86 -23.49
CA TYR A 176 6.73 -4.49 -22.70
C TYR A 176 5.35 -3.86 -22.97
N LEU A 177 5.23 -2.54 -22.90
CA LEU A 177 3.95 -1.85 -23.13
C LEU A 177 3.48 -1.95 -24.59
N ASN A 178 4.41 -1.99 -25.55
CA ASN A 178 4.09 -2.21 -26.96
C ASN A 178 3.45 -3.59 -27.21
N GLU A 179 3.87 -4.62 -26.48
CA GLU A 179 3.29 -5.96 -26.59
C GLU A 179 1.85 -6.00 -26.08
N ILE A 180 1.54 -5.26 -25.01
CA ILE A 180 0.15 -5.11 -24.51
C ILE A 180 -0.71 -4.38 -25.52
N LYS A 181 -0.25 -3.21 -25.99
CA LYS A 181 -0.99 -2.37 -26.92
C LYS A 181 -1.11 -2.99 -28.33
N GLY A 182 -0.19 -3.88 -28.70
CA GLY A 182 -0.01 -4.41 -30.05
C GLY A 182 0.61 -3.41 -31.05
N SER A 183 1.02 -2.22 -30.59
CA SER A 183 1.65 -1.18 -31.39
C SER A 183 2.51 -0.27 -30.51
N ALA A 184 3.25 0.67 -31.12
CA ALA A 184 4.09 1.59 -30.36
C ALA A 184 3.25 2.46 -29.40
N VAL A 185 3.62 2.48 -28.12
CA VAL A 185 3.06 3.41 -27.13
C VAL A 185 3.54 4.84 -27.40
N SER A 186 2.67 5.81 -27.16
CA SER A 186 2.98 7.23 -27.29
C SER A 186 3.67 7.78 -26.04
N TYR A 187 3.44 7.13 -24.90
CA TYR A 187 3.96 7.52 -23.61
C TYR A 187 4.54 6.31 -22.86
N ILE A 188 5.63 6.56 -22.13
CA ILE A 188 6.26 5.57 -21.24
C ILE A 188 6.28 6.22 -19.84
N PRO A 189 5.71 5.56 -18.81
CA PRO A 189 5.72 6.10 -17.46
C PRO A 189 7.15 6.30 -16.98
N THR A 190 7.40 7.43 -16.33
CA THR A 190 8.75 7.85 -15.90
C THR A 190 8.99 7.63 -14.43
N ASP A 191 7.97 7.81 -13.60
CA ASP A 191 8.07 7.60 -12.14
C ASP A 191 6.72 7.16 -11.57
N PRO A 192 6.29 5.92 -11.90
CA PRO A 192 5.01 5.43 -11.45
C PRO A 192 5.01 5.20 -9.94
N THR A 193 3.88 5.54 -9.31
CA THR A 193 3.65 5.42 -7.87
C THR A 193 3.07 4.07 -7.51
N TRP A 194 2.12 3.59 -8.31
CA TRP A 194 1.56 2.24 -8.25
C TRP A 194 0.99 1.90 -9.64
N ALA A 195 0.80 0.62 -9.91
CA ALA A 195 0.16 0.15 -11.13
C ALA A 195 -0.72 -1.06 -10.84
N VAL A 196 -1.82 -1.19 -11.58
CA VAL A 196 -2.76 -2.30 -11.38
C VAL A 196 -3.24 -2.83 -12.72
N HIS A 197 -3.35 -4.16 -12.78
CA HIS A 197 -3.99 -4.85 -13.87
C HIS A 197 -5.48 -5.04 -13.57
N ARG A 198 -6.34 -4.81 -14.56
CA ARG A 198 -7.79 -4.99 -14.47
C ARG A 198 -8.28 -5.84 -15.65
N GLY A 199 -8.80 -7.04 -15.35
CA GLY A 199 -9.27 -8.00 -16.36
C GLY A 199 -10.78 -7.99 -16.62
N THR A 200 -11.56 -7.18 -15.90
CA THR A 200 -13.03 -7.27 -15.86
C THR A 200 -13.78 -6.71 -17.06
N LEU A 201 -13.08 -6.19 -18.08
CA LEU A 201 -13.70 -5.57 -19.26
C LEU A 201 -13.43 -6.30 -20.57
N LEU A 202 -13.12 -7.61 -20.49
CA LEU A 202 -12.74 -8.45 -21.66
C LEU A 202 -11.46 -7.94 -22.36
N SER A 203 -10.62 -7.23 -21.63
CA SER A 203 -9.35 -6.64 -22.04
C SER A 203 -8.27 -6.90 -21.00
N LEU A 204 -7.02 -6.83 -21.44
CA LEU A 204 -5.85 -6.72 -20.59
C LEU A 204 -5.57 -5.24 -20.30
N ASP A 205 -6.17 -4.68 -19.26
CA ASP A 205 -5.98 -3.26 -18.92
C ASP A 205 -4.88 -3.11 -17.86
N ILE A 206 -3.86 -2.31 -18.15
CA ILE A 206 -2.87 -1.87 -17.16
C ILE A 206 -3.04 -0.37 -16.92
N TYR A 207 -3.36 -0.02 -15.68
CA TYR A 207 -3.40 1.36 -15.21
C TYR A 207 -2.12 1.66 -14.44
N VAL A 208 -1.46 2.76 -14.80
CA VAL A 208 -0.26 3.24 -14.12
C VAL A 208 -0.51 4.66 -13.62
N TYR A 209 -0.39 4.89 -12.32
CA TYR A 209 -0.54 6.21 -11.72
C TYR A 209 0.83 6.87 -11.49
N GLU A 210 0.98 8.13 -11.93
CA GLU A 210 2.16 8.95 -11.66
C GLU A 210 1.76 10.16 -10.80
N SER A 211 2.01 10.08 -9.49
CA SER A 211 1.67 11.15 -8.54
C SER A 211 2.32 12.48 -8.87
N SER A 212 3.54 12.48 -9.41
CA SER A 212 4.26 13.69 -9.85
C SER A 212 3.55 14.45 -10.98
N LYS A 213 2.70 13.76 -11.76
CA LYS A 213 1.90 14.32 -12.87
C LYS A 213 0.41 14.39 -12.55
N ASN A 214 -0.02 13.81 -11.43
CA ASN A 214 -1.42 13.61 -11.06
C ASN A 214 -2.23 12.98 -12.21
N GLN A 215 -1.68 11.92 -12.81
CA GLN A 215 -2.17 11.34 -14.05
C GLN A 215 -2.17 9.82 -14.01
N PHE A 216 -3.24 9.23 -14.55
CA PHE A 216 -3.33 7.82 -14.91
C PHE A 216 -2.94 7.63 -16.36
N ASN A 217 -2.23 6.55 -16.64
CA ASN A 217 -1.91 6.08 -17.97
C ASN A 217 -2.46 4.67 -18.11
N LEU A 218 -3.43 4.50 -19.01
CA LEU A 218 -4.02 3.23 -19.38
C LEU A 218 -3.29 2.67 -20.61
N TYR A 219 -2.91 1.40 -20.55
CA TYR A 219 -2.45 0.59 -21.68
C TYR A 219 -3.34 -0.64 -21.78
N THR A 220 -3.89 -0.90 -22.97
CA THR A 220 -4.86 -1.98 -23.16
C THR A 220 -4.76 -2.57 -24.58
N ASP A 221 -5.18 -3.83 -24.72
CA ASP A 221 -5.26 -4.54 -25.98
C ASP A 221 -6.54 -4.21 -26.78
N ASN A 222 -7.49 -3.50 -26.18
CA ASN A 222 -8.75 -3.05 -26.79
C ASN A 222 -8.81 -1.52 -26.92
N GLN A 223 -9.72 -0.97 -27.73
CA GLN A 223 -9.88 0.49 -27.84
C GLN A 223 -10.23 1.13 -26.48
N PRO A 224 -9.55 2.22 -26.07
CA PRO A 224 -8.75 3.15 -26.88
C PRO A 224 -7.26 2.81 -27.05
N TRP A 225 -6.81 1.62 -26.64
CA TRP A 225 -5.42 1.10 -26.64
C TRP A 225 -4.45 1.81 -25.69
N GLU A 226 -4.53 3.13 -25.65
CA GLU A 226 -3.72 3.98 -24.79
C GLU A 226 -4.49 5.25 -24.47
N LEU A 227 -4.52 5.64 -23.20
CA LEU A 227 -5.15 6.88 -22.78
C LEU A 227 -4.48 7.41 -21.53
N SER A 228 -4.38 8.74 -21.41
CA SER A 228 -3.95 9.37 -20.17
C SER A 228 -5.00 10.37 -19.69
N PHE A 229 -5.33 10.33 -18.40
CA PHE A 229 -6.40 11.12 -17.81
C PHE A 229 -6.12 11.41 -16.32
N ALA A 230 -6.72 12.45 -15.78
CA ALA A 230 -6.60 12.80 -14.36
C ALA A 230 -7.57 11.97 -13.51
N GLN A 231 -7.31 11.88 -12.20
CA GLN A 231 -8.21 11.19 -11.26
C GLN A 231 -9.64 11.70 -11.31
N SER A 232 -9.83 13.01 -11.50
CA SER A 232 -11.14 13.66 -11.54
C SER A 232 -11.86 13.54 -12.89
N ASP A 233 -11.23 12.95 -13.92
CA ASP A 233 -11.81 12.89 -15.26
C ASP A 233 -12.77 11.70 -15.41
N THR A 234 -14.06 11.97 -15.49
CA THR A 234 -15.11 10.95 -15.63
C THR A 234 -15.56 10.73 -17.08
N THR A 235 -14.94 11.42 -18.04
CA THR A 235 -15.31 11.35 -19.46
C THR A 235 -14.74 10.16 -20.25
N PRO A 236 -13.61 9.52 -19.87
CA PRO A 236 -13.08 8.37 -20.57
C PRO A 236 -14.03 7.17 -20.58
N VAL A 237 -14.25 6.60 -21.76
CA VAL A 237 -15.02 5.37 -21.97
C VAL A 237 -14.28 4.40 -22.90
N ASN A 238 -14.55 3.10 -22.75
CA ASN A 238 -14.07 2.07 -23.68
C ASN A 238 -14.92 2.00 -24.96
N GLN A 239 -14.60 1.05 -25.83
CA GLN A 239 -15.33 0.78 -27.08
C GLN A 239 -16.82 0.42 -26.92
N TYR A 240 -17.24 0.00 -25.72
CA TYR A 240 -18.63 -0.31 -25.40
C TYR A 240 -19.38 0.89 -24.80
N GLY A 241 -18.71 2.03 -24.64
CA GLY A 241 -19.26 3.22 -23.99
C GLY A 241 -19.30 3.13 -22.46
N TRP A 242 -18.60 2.16 -21.86
CA TRP A 242 -18.50 2.05 -20.40
C TRP A 242 -17.38 2.93 -19.86
N PRO A 243 -17.58 3.62 -18.73
CA PRO A 243 -16.53 4.38 -18.05
C PRO A 243 -15.28 3.52 -17.81
N ILE A 244 -14.10 4.13 -17.85
CA ILE A 244 -12.82 3.44 -17.60
C ILE A 244 -11.95 4.08 -16.52
N ASN A 245 -12.42 5.14 -15.86
CA ASN A 245 -11.73 5.73 -14.69
C ASN A 245 -12.46 5.35 -13.39
N PRO A 246 -12.03 4.27 -12.70
CA PRO A 246 -12.62 3.88 -11.44
C PRO A 246 -12.02 4.61 -10.24
N TRP A 247 -11.10 5.57 -10.40
CA TRP A 247 -10.20 6.03 -9.34
C TRP A 247 -10.60 7.32 -8.64
N THR A 248 -11.76 7.90 -8.95
CA THR A 248 -12.14 9.27 -8.58
C THR A 248 -12.07 9.57 -7.08
N HIS A 249 -12.19 8.55 -6.22
CA HIS A 249 -12.25 8.69 -4.75
C HIS A 249 -11.08 8.04 -4.00
N LEU A 250 -10.04 7.58 -4.71
CA LEU A 250 -8.84 7.08 -4.05
C LEU A 250 -8.15 8.19 -3.24
N PRO A 251 -7.71 7.93 -1.99
CA PRO A 251 -6.92 8.88 -1.22
C PRO A 251 -5.64 9.31 -1.98
N PRO A 252 -5.28 10.60 -1.97
CA PRO A 252 -4.19 11.13 -2.78
C PRO A 252 -2.80 10.65 -2.35
N ASN A 253 -2.67 10.12 -1.12
CA ASN A 253 -1.43 9.55 -0.57
C ASN A 253 -1.36 8.02 -0.68
N THR A 254 -2.19 7.40 -1.52
CA THR A 254 -2.11 5.97 -1.84
C THR A 254 -0.78 5.68 -2.55
N VAL A 255 0.01 4.76 -2.00
CA VAL A 255 1.34 4.38 -2.49
C VAL A 255 1.40 2.96 -3.04
N ALA A 256 0.40 2.13 -2.77
CA ALA A 256 0.27 0.78 -3.30
C ALA A 256 -1.20 0.47 -3.55
N LEU A 257 -1.51 -0.28 -4.60
CA LEU A 257 -2.88 -0.67 -4.95
C LEU A 257 -2.88 -1.98 -5.74
N THR A 258 -3.68 -2.95 -5.32
CA THR A 258 -3.92 -4.18 -6.07
C THR A 258 -5.41 -4.47 -6.18
N ALA A 259 -5.77 -5.23 -7.22
CA ALA A 259 -7.10 -5.83 -7.32
C ALA A 259 -7.36 -6.74 -6.12
N GLN A 260 -8.61 -6.78 -5.67
CA GLN A 260 -9.14 -7.77 -4.75
C GLN A 260 -9.62 -8.99 -5.56
N ASP A 261 -9.31 -10.18 -5.06
CA ASP A 261 -9.81 -11.48 -5.55
C ASP A 261 -9.50 -11.74 -7.03
N HIS A 262 -8.40 -11.18 -7.56
CA HIS A 262 -7.96 -11.30 -8.94
C HIS A 262 -8.91 -10.80 -10.05
N GLN A 263 -10.16 -10.44 -9.72
CA GLN A 263 -11.13 -9.98 -10.70
C GLN A 263 -10.80 -8.55 -11.16
N GLY A 264 -10.26 -7.71 -10.29
CA GLY A 264 -10.05 -6.28 -10.61
C GLY A 264 -11.38 -5.51 -10.68
N VAL A 265 -12.33 -5.89 -9.83
CA VAL A 265 -13.55 -5.10 -9.55
C VAL A 265 -13.30 -4.23 -8.33
N ASP A 266 -12.98 -4.86 -7.21
CA ASP A 266 -12.64 -4.20 -5.97
C ASP A 266 -11.12 -4.10 -5.85
N PHE A 267 -10.66 -3.17 -5.01
CA PHE A 267 -9.24 -2.91 -4.81
C PHE A 267 -8.92 -2.77 -3.33
N VAL A 268 -7.70 -3.16 -3.00
CA VAL A 268 -7.09 -2.89 -1.70
C VAL A 268 -5.88 -2.00 -1.95
N GLY A 269 -5.76 -0.93 -1.17
CA GLY A 269 -4.65 0.02 -1.27
C GLY A 269 -3.96 0.26 0.06
N ILE A 270 -2.76 0.81 0.02
CA ILE A 270 -2.04 1.27 1.21
C ILE A 270 -1.61 2.72 1.00
N THR A 271 -1.79 3.57 2.02
CA THR A 271 -1.24 4.92 2.03
C THR A 271 0.20 4.95 2.55
N ASN A 272 0.92 6.05 2.29
CA ASN A 272 2.25 6.30 2.87
C ASN A 272 2.27 6.22 4.42
N ASP A 273 1.14 6.48 5.06
CA ASP A 273 0.94 6.41 6.51
C ASP A 273 0.55 5.00 7.00
N PHE A 274 0.71 3.96 6.18
CA PHE A 274 0.32 2.58 6.49
C PHE A 274 -1.17 2.40 6.82
N ASN A 275 -2.04 3.18 6.19
CA ASN A 275 -3.47 2.92 6.25
C ASN A 275 -3.87 2.00 5.09
N VAL A 276 -4.62 0.95 5.38
CA VAL A 276 -5.25 0.06 4.41
C VAL A 276 -6.54 0.70 3.93
N ILE A 277 -6.71 0.78 2.62
CA ILE A 277 -7.89 1.31 1.93
C ILE A 277 -8.61 0.14 1.29
N PHE A 278 -9.84 -0.12 1.68
CA PHE A 278 -10.73 -1.03 0.97
C PHE A 278 -11.62 -0.20 0.05
N TYR A 279 -11.52 -0.46 -1.26
CA TYR A 279 -12.16 0.32 -2.31
C TYR A 279 -13.09 -0.58 -3.12
N GLU A 280 -14.39 -0.51 -2.81
CA GLU A 280 -15.41 -1.37 -3.40
C GLU A 280 -16.13 -0.66 -4.55
N ILE A 281 -16.13 -1.27 -5.74
CA ILE A 281 -16.84 -0.79 -6.92
C ILE A 281 -18.10 -1.63 -7.10
N LYS A 282 -19.23 -1.11 -6.62
CA LYS A 282 -20.53 -1.82 -6.62
C LYS A 282 -21.02 -2.29 -8.00
N ASP A 283 -20.65 -1.55 -9.04
CA ASP A 283 -20.97 -1.91 -10.42
C ASP A 283 -19.80 -1.53 -11.34
N GLN A 284 -19.10 -2.54 -11.85
CA GLN A 284 -17.96 -2.38 -12.74
C GLN A 284 -18.28 -1.71 -14.08
N TYR A 285 -19.56 -1.66 -14.46
CA TYR A 285 -20.07 -1.03 -15.68
C TYR A 285 -20.65 0.37 -15.40
N LEU A 286 -20.97 0.70 -14.15
CA LEU A 286 -21.56 1.96 -13.72
C LEU A 286 -20.69 2.63 -12.63
N MET A 287 -19.54 3.17 -13.05
CA MET A 287 -18.62 3.94 -12.18
C MET A 287 -19.19 5.29 -11.71
N SER A 288 -20.45 5.61 -12.04
CA SER A 288 -21.15 6.81 -11.57
C SER A 288 -21.66 6.68 -10.13
N ILE A 289 -21.60 5.48 -9.54
CA ILE A 289 -21.95 5.25 -8.14
C ILE A 289 -20.70 5.44 -7.30
N ASP A 290 -20.80 6.24 -6.23
CA ASP A 290 -19.68 6.45 -5.31
C ASP A 290 -19.21 5.10 -4.74
N PRO A 291 -17.94 4.71 -4.95
CA PRO A 291 -17.34 3.54 -4.33
C PRO A 291 -17.39 3.65 -2.81
N ASN A 292 -17.52 2.50 -2.14
CA ASN A 292 -17.36 2.48 -0.69
C ASN A 292 -15.87 2.47 -0.38
N VAL A 293 -15.44 3.41 0.47
CA VAL A 293 -14.05 3.48 0.93
C VAL A 293 -14.01 3.30 2.45
N THR A 294 -13.33 2.24 2.90
CA THR A 294 -13.06 2.02 4.33
C THR A 294 -11.57 2.10 4.58
N ILE A 295 -11.18 2.74 5.68
CA ILE A 295 -9.77 2.95 6.03
C ILE A 295 -9.49 2.33 7.40
N GLN A 296 -8.44 1.52 7.49
CA GLN A 296 -7.98 0.87 8.72
C GLN A 296 -6.44 0.91 8.80
N LYS A 297 -5.86 0.56 9.95
CA LYS A 297 -4.39 0.54 10.10
C LYS A 297 -3.83 -0.82 9.68
N LEU A 298 -2.75 -0.81 8.89
CA LEU A 298 -1.99 -2.01 8.55
C LEU A 298 -1.29 -2.56 9.80
N VAL A 299 -1.32 -3.87 9.97
CA VAL A 299 -0.58 -4.60 11.00
C VAL A 299 0.41 -5.54 10.31
N PHE A 300 1.69 -5.47 10.69
CA PHE A 300 2.74 -6.35 10.17
C PHE A 300 2.82 -7.65 10.96
#